data_AF-A0A7S2UXV6-F1
#
_entry.id   AF-A0A7S2UXV6-F1
#
_cell.length_a   1.000
_cell.length_b   1.000
_cell.length_c   1.000
_cell.angle_alpha   90.00
_cell.angle_beta   90.00
_cell.angle_gamma   90.00
#
_symmetry.space_group_name_H-M   'P 1'
#
loop_
_entity.id
_entity.type
_entity.pdbx_description
1 polymer ?
#
loop_
_entity_poly.entity_id
_entity_poly.type
_entity_poly.pdbx_seq_one_letter_code
_entity_poly.pdbx_strand_id
1 'polypeptide(L)'
;MIAFRFIQIFFTLLQTVAIVHGQLYDEELSWAEKISDKVLTFVNEKVVPDTDPECTWHWGHWRCDPQCECKLKYKFGDYSPGRACRSLTFGELDPNCDPSAGDDISLLEKFGRVVVVTWRRVALFSKTYLLPRTDDQCQFAWKESWKSRRPTCSPHASCSFQPKFGDLTVGRACRYKYKEESKSTWS
;
A
#
# COMPACT_ATOMS: atom_id res chain seq x y z
N MET A 1 46.48 31.99 -24.98
CA MET A 1 45.23 32.76 -25.27
C MET A 1 44.14 31.95 -25.97
N ILE A 2 44.43 30.88 -26.72
CA ILE A 2 43.42 30.11 -27.47
C ILE A 2 42.48 29.30 -26.54
N ALA A 3 43.01 28.71 -25.45
CA ALA A 3 42.22 27.91 -24.51
C ALA A 3 41.06 28.67 -23.82
N PHE A 4 41.25 29.97 -23.53
CA PHE A 4 40.21 30.80 -22.90
C PHE A 4 39.01 31.05 -23.82
N ARG A 5 39.24 31.14 -25.13
CA ARG A 5 38.17 31.34 -26.13
C ARG A 5 37.30 30.08 -26.25
N PHE A 6 37.88 28.88 -26.15
CA PHE A 6 37.14 27.62 -26.19
C PHE A 6 36.24 27.42 -24.96
N ILE A 7 36.73 27.76 -23.76
CA ILE A 7 35.94 27.64 -22.52
C ILE A 7 34.71 28.55 -22.58
N GLN A 8 34.87 29.78 -23.07
CA GLN A 8 33.76 30.74 -23.14
C GLN A 8 32.69 30.33 -24.17
N ILE A 9 33.10 29.78 -25.32
CA ILE A 9 32.17 29.23 -26.32
C ILE A 9 31.40 28.03 -25.76
N PHE A 10 32.09 27.13 -25.05
CA PHE A 10 31.45 25.95 -24.44
C PHE A 10 30.42 26.34 -23.39
N PHE A 11 30.71 27.35 -22.56
CA PHE A 11 29.77 27.86 -21.57
C PHE A 11 28.53 28.50 -22.20
N THR A 12 28.70 29.27 -23.29
CA THR A 12 27.55 29.83 -24.02
C THR A 12 26.69 28.76 -24.70
N LEU A 13 27.32 27.70 -25.25
CA LEU A 13 26.58 26.57 -25.82
C LEU A 13 25.85 25.75 -24.75
N LEU A 14 26.45 25.57 -23.57
CA LEU A 14 25.76 24.90 -22.45
C LEU A 14 24.56 25.72 -21.95
N GLN A 15 24.69 27.05 -21.86
CA GLN A 15 23.59 27.91 -21.48
C GLN A 15 22.45 27.88 -22.50
N THR A 16 22.73 27.89 -23.81
CA THR A 16 21.68 27.82 -24.82
C THR A 16 20.99 26.44 -24.85
N VAL A 17 21.74 25.35 -24.68
CA VAL A 17 21.15 24.00 -24.59
C VAL A 17 20.24 23.86 -23.36
N ALA A 18 20.63 24.41 -22.20
CA ALA A 18 19.80 24.39 -21.00
C ALA A 18 18.48 25.19 -21.16
N ILE A 19 18.54 26.33 -21.85
CA ILE A 19 17.34 27.17 -22.12
C ILE A 19 16.38 26.44 -23.07
N VAL A 20 16.89 25.81 -24.13
CA VAL A 20 16.05 25.08 -25.10
C VAL A 20 15.42 23.83 -24.48
N HIS A 21 16.13 23.12 -23.60
CA HIS A 21 15.57 21.96 -22.90
C HIS A 21 14.48 22.33 -21.89
N GLY A 22 14.53 23.53 -21.29
CA GLY A 22 13.48 24.02 -20.38
C GLY A 22 12.14 24.27 -21.08
N GLN A 23 12.17 24.84 -22.30
CA GLN A 23 10.94 25.22 -22.99
C GLN A 23 10.11 24.03 -23.51
N LEU A 24 10.72 22.86 -23.71
CA LEU A 24 10.00 21.69 -24.22
C LEU A 24 9.18 20.96 -23.15
N TYR A 25 9.46 21.17 -21.86
CA TYR A 25 8.75 20.51 -20.75
C TYR A 25 7.57 21.33 -20.21
N ASP A 26 7.49 22.63 -20.50
CA ASP A 26 6.44 23.52 -20.00
C ASP A 26 5.07 23.28 -20.67
N GLU A 27 5.03 22.86 -21.94
CA GLU A 27 3.75 22.61 -22.64
C GLU A 27 3.06 21.31 -22.18
N GLU A 28 3.83 20.28 -21.82
CA GLU A 28 3.25 19.03 -21.33
C GLU A 28 2.78 19.10 -19.86
N LEU A 29 3.44 19.89 -19.01
CA LEU A 29 2.95 20.08 -17.64
C LEU A 29 1.59 20.79 -17.60
N SER A 30 1.36 21.73 -18.54
CA SER A 30 0.15 22.54 -18.62
C SER A 30 -1.14 21.73 -18.81
N TRP A 31 -1.10 20.63 -19.56
CA TRP A 31 -2.31 19.82 -19.79
C TRP A 31 -2.63 18.91 -18.60
N ALA A 32 -1.61 18.36 -17.93
CA ALA A 32 -1.78 17.50 -16.78
C ALA A 32 -2.43 18.27 -15.61
N GLU A 33 -1.99 19.50 -15.37
CA GLU A 33 -2.60 20.40 -14.38
C GLU A 33 -4.06 20.70 -14.72
N LYS A 34 -4.36 21.04 -15.98
CA LYS A 34 -5.75 21.30 -16.43
C LYS A 34 -6.67 20.09 -16.29
N ILE A 35 -6.15 18.88 -16.52
CA ILE A 35 -6.93 17.65 -16.31
C ILE A 35 -7.11 17.40 -14.81
N SER A 36 -6.06 17.60 -14.01
CA SER A 36 -6.15 17.45 -12.55
C SER A 36 -7.22 18.36 -11.97
N ASP A 37 -7.23 19.63 -12.35
CA ASP A 37 -8.23 20.61 -11.89
C ASP A 37 -9.65 20.21 -12.30
N LYS A 38 -9.85 19.78 -13.55
CA LYS A 38 -11.16 19.33 -14.04
C LYS A 38 -11.65 18.05 -13.36
N VAL A 39 -10.75 17.13 -13.07
CA VAL A 39 -11.09 15.90 -12.34
C VAL A 39 -11.42 16.25 -10.88
N LEU A 40 -10.64 17.13 -10.25
CA LEU A 40 -10.87 17.54 -8.88
C LEU A 40 -12.22 18.27 -8.71
N THR A 41 -12.57 19.17 -9.64
CA THR A 41 -13.88 19.83 -9.64
C THR A 41 -15.00 18.84 -9.88
N PHE A 42 -14.88 17.96 -10.88
CA PHE A 42 -15.89 16.94 -11.15
C PHE A 42 -16.11 16.01 -9.94
N VAL A 43 -15.04 15.54 -9.31
CA VAL A 43 -15.13 14.69 -8.11
C VAL A 43 -15.80 15.44 -6.97
N ASN A 44 -15.39 16.69 -6.71
CA ASN A 44 -15.96 17.49 -5.63
C ASN A 44 -17.42 17.90 -5.86
N GLU A 45 -17.85 18.09 -7.11
CA GLU A 45 -19.22 18.52 -7.43
C GLU A 45 -20.20 17.37 -7.66
N LYS A 46 -19.73 16.20 -8.14
CA LYS A 46 -20.62 15.10 -8.57
C LYS A 46 -20.53 13.85 -7.73
N VAL A 47 -19.37 13.58 -7.15
CA VAL A 47 -19.12 12.31 -6.43
C VAL A 47 -19.16 12.53 -4.93
N VAL A 48 -18.65 13.67 -4.50
CA VAL A 48 -18.60 14.03 -3.09
C VAL A 48 -19.98 14.46 -2.62
N PRO A 49 -20.53 13.83 -1.58
CA PRO A 49 -21.77 14.28 -0.96
C PRO A 49 -21.58 15.59 -0.19
N ASP A 50 -22.66 16.36 -0.05
CA ASP A 50 -22.69 17.54 0.80
C ASP A 50 -22.31 17.22 2.25
N THR A 51 -21.60 18.16 2.86
CA THR A 51 -21.11 18.12 4.24
C THR A 51 -21.74 19.25 5.04
N ASP A 52 -22.17 18.96 6.26
CA ASP A 52 -22.75 19.96 7.15
C ASP A 52 -21.62 20.74 7.85
N PRO A 53 -21.42 22.04 7.56
CA PRO A 53 -20.27 22.79 8.08
C PRO A 53 -20.30 22.96 9.61
N GLU A 54 -21.48 22.80 10.23
CA GLU A 54 -21.65 22.85 11.69
C GLU A 54 -21.13 21.60 12.39
N CYS A 55 -20.98 20.49 11.65
CA CYS A 55 -20.47 19.22 12.18
C CYS A 55 -18.99 19.07 11.86
N THR A 56 -18.14 19.14 12.89
CA THR A 56 -16.69 18.97 12.74
C THR A 56 -16.22 17.66 13.34
N TRP A 57 -15.15 17.09 12.80
CA TRP A 57 -14.56 15.88 13.37
C TRP A 57 -13.47 16.22 14.38
N HIS A 58 -13.63 15.73 15.60
CA HIS A 58 -12.69 15.93 16.68
C HIS A 58 -11.74 14.73 16.81
N TRP A 59 -10.50 14.89 16.34
CA TRP A 59 -9.49 13.83 16.36
C TRP A 59 -9.09 13.36 17.76
N GLY A 60 -9.17 14.25 18.77
CA GLY A 60 -8.84 13.90 20.15
C GLY A 60 -9.83 12.90 20.77
N HIS A 61 -11.10 12.97 20.37
CA HIS A 61 -12.19 12.13 20.90
C HIS A 61 -12.72 11.11 19.87
N TRP A 62 -12.15 11.11 18.65
CA TRP A 62 -12.58 10.26 17.53
C TRP A 62 -14.10 10.29 17.28
N ARG A 63 -14.69 11.50 17.31
CA ARG A 63 -16.14 11.71 17.18
C ARG A 63 -16.47 12.98 16.40
N CYS A 64 -17.74 13.14 16.03
CA CYS A 64 -18.26 14.39 15.49
C CYS A 64 -18.68 15.32 16.63
N ASP A 65 -18.37 16.61 16.51
CA ASP A 65 -18.80 17.67 17.43
C ASP A 65 -19.71 18.67 16.68
N PRO A 66 -20.77 19.18 17.34
CA PRO A 66 -21.22 18.81 18.69
C PRO A 66 -21.87 17.42 18.74
N GLN A 67 -21.53 16.61 19.76
CA GLN A 67 -21.92 15.19 19.89
C GLN A 67 -23.44 14.96 19.82
N CYS A 68 -24.23 15.88 20.35
CA CYS A 68 -25.68 15.72 20.45
C CYS A 68 -26.43 16.07 19.17
N GLU A 69 -25.80 16.80 18.25
CA GLU A 69 -26.43 17.25 17.01
C GLU A 69 -25.78 16.61 15.78
N CYS A 70 -24.57 16.07 15.92
CA CYS A 70 -23.79 15.52 14.82
C CYS A 70 -23.44 14.05 15.06
N LYS A 71 -23.54 13.23 14.00
CA LYS A 71 -23.17 11.81 14.03
C LYS A 71 -22.42 11.40 12.77
N LEU A 72 -21.54 10.42 12.93
CA LEU A 72 -20.80 9.84 11.82
C LEU A 72 -21.75 8.98 10.96
N LYS A 73 -22.09 9.47 9.77
CA LYS A 73 -23.01 8.80 8.83
C LYS A 73 -22.34 8.64 7.47
N TYR A 74 -21.63 7.55 7.25
CA TYR A 74 -20.91 7.34 5.98
C TYR A 74 -21.83 7.31 4.76
N LYS A 75 -21.45 8.05 3.73
CA LYS A 75 -21.98 8.01 2.37
C LYS A 75 -20.87 7.66 1.39
N PHE A 76 -21.24 7.07 0.26
CA PHE A 76 -20.28 6.82 -0.83
C PHE A 76 -19.68 8.16 -1.30
N GLY A 77 -18.36 8.25 -1.36
CA GLY A 77 -17.63 9.50 -1.65
C GLY A 77 -17.02 10.18 -0.41
N ASP A 78 -17.36 9.74 0.81
CA ASP A 78 -16.68 10.21 2.02
C ASP A 78 -15.28 9.59 2.14
N TYR A 79 -14.25 10.36 1.82
CA TYR A 79 -12.86 9.93 1.92
C TYR A 79 -12.20 10.26 3.27
N SER A 80 -12.89 10.99 4.16
CA SER A 80 -12.40 11.30 5.50
C SER A 80 -13.52 11.30 6.55
N PRO A 81 -13.21 11.02 7.83
CA PRO A 81 -14.19 11.08 8.92
C PRO A 81 -14.86 12.45 9.05
N GLY A 82 -14.10 13.53 8.80
CA GLY A 82 -14.60 14.90 8.80
C GLY A 82 -15.77 15.12 7.86
N ARG A 83 -15.71 14.57 6.64
CA ARG A 83 -16.81 14.69 5.67
C ARG A 83 -17.98 13.75 5.96
N ALA A 84 -17.71 12.67 6.67
CA ALA A 84 -18.75 11.74 7.10
C ALA A 84 -19.56 12.24 8.31
N CYS A 85 -19.12 13.30 9.00
CA CYS A 85 -19.89 13.96 10.05
C CYS A 85 -21.06 14.73 9.45
N ARG A 86 -22.26 14.40 9.93
CA ARG A 86 -23.50 15.01 9.45
C ARG A 86 -24.44 15.29 10.60
N SER A 87 -25.27 16.30 10.41
CA SER A 87 -26.32 16.69 11.33
C SER A 87 -27.34 15.55 11.49
N LEU A 88 -27.83 15.43 12.71
CA LEU A 88 -28.94 14.56 13.05
C LEU A 88 -30.23 15.25 12.62
N THR A 89 -31.14 14.45 12.05
CA THR A 89 -32.49 14.96 11.79
C THR A 89 -33.25 15.07 13.12
N PHE A 90 -34.30 15.90 13.17
CA PHE A 90 -35.06 16.17 14.40
C PHE A 90 -35.53 14.88 15.13
N GLY A 91 -35.82 13.80 14.39
CA GLY A 91 -36.25 12.52 14.98
C GLY A 91 -35.12 11.64 15.51
N GLU A 92 -33.86 11.96 15.23
CA GLU A 92 -32.68 11.20 15.66
C GLU A 92 -31.95 11.84 16.85
N LEU A 93 -32.33 13.05 17.24
CA LEU A 93 -31.77 13.73 18.41
C LEU A 93 -32.12 12.94 19.67
N ASP A 94 -31.11 12.60 20.46
CA ASP A 94 -31.32 11.96 21.76
C ASP A 94 -31.58 13.05 22.82
N PRO A 95 -32.79 13.10 23.41
CA PRO A 95 -33.13 14.12 24.42
C PRO A 95 -32.29 14.01 25.69
N ASN A 96 -31.64 12.85 25.93
CA ASN A 96 -30.79 12.62 27.09
C ASN A 96 -29.30 12.70 26.73
N CYS A 97 -28.94 13.24 25.57
CA CYS A 97 -27.54 13.41 25.21
C CYS A 97 -26.84 14.38 26.18
N ASP A 98 -25.82 13.88 26.88
CA ASP A 98 -24.93 14.70 27.68
C ASP A 98 -23.68 15.04 26.84
N PRO A 99 -23.45 16.31 26.46
CA PRO A 99 -22.28 16.71 25.67
C PRO A 99 -20.95 16.50 26.41
N SER A 100 -21.01 16.34 27.73
CA SER A 100 -19.85 16.09 28.60
C SER A 100 -19.59 14.59 28.79
N ALA A 101 -20.58 13.74 28.49
CA ALA A 101 -20.42 12.28 28.53
C ALA A 101 -19.59 11.85 27.33
N GLY A 102 -18.28 11.90 27.52
CA GLY A 102 -17.28 11.41 26.59
C GLY A 102 -17.42 9.91 26.36
N ASP A 103 -18.20 9.52 25.35
CA ASP A 103 -18.19 8.15 24.81
C ASP A 103 -16.90 7.90 24.00
N ASP A 104 -15.74 8.13 24.63
CA ASP A 104 -14.45 8.34 23.99
C ASP A 104 -13.76 7.02 23.54
N ILE A 105 -14.35 5.87 23.89
CA ILE A 105 -13.62 4.59 23.85
C ILE A 105 -14.17 3.62 22.79
N SER A 106 -15.38 3.83 22.27
CA SER A 106 -16.06 2.76 21.51
C SER A 106 -15.46 2.47 20.14
N LEU A 107 -14.94 3.47 19.41
CA LEU A 107 -14.48 3.23 18.04
C LEU A 107 -13.08 2.63 18.01
N LEU A 108 -12.15 3.17 18.79
CA LEU A 108 -10.74 2.76 18.76
C LEU A 108 -10.52 1.40 19.44
N GLU A 109 -11.30 1.05 20.47
CA GLU A 109 -11.33 -0.34 20.98
C GLU A 109 -11.93 -1.32 19.96
N LYS A 110 -12.99 -0.93 19.24
CA LYS A 110 -13.59 -1.77 18.19
C LYS A 110 -12.62 -1.97 17.04
N PHE A 111 -11.95 -0.91 16.58
CA PHE A 111 -10.91 -0.98 15.55
C PHE A 111 -9.69 -1.75 16.05
N GLY A 112 -9.26 -1.55 17.30
CA GLY A 112 -8.16 -2.31 17.90
C GLY A 112 -8.43 -3.82 17.86
N ARG A 113 -9.63 -4.26 18.23
CA ARG A 113 -10.02 -5.68 18.14
C ARG A 113 -10.03 -6.19 16.70
N VAL A 114 -10.58 -5.43 15.75
CA VAL A 114 -10.63 -5.82 14.34
C VAL A 114 -9.22 -5.88 13.75
N VAL A 115 -8.39 -4.85 13.96
CA VAL A 115 -7.02 -4.78 13.46
C VAL A 115 -6.20 -5.94 14.02
N VAL A 116 -6.24 -6.24 15.32
CA VAL A 116 -5.49 -7.36 15.92
C VAL A 116 -5.87 -8.72 15.31
N VAL A 117 -7.18 -8.97 15.10
CA VAL A 117 -7.65 -10.21 14.48
C VAL A 117 -7.23 -10.32 13.02
N THR A 118 -7.30 -9.21 12.29
CA THR A 118 -6.99 -9.16 10.86
C THR A 118 -5.48 -9.25 10.63
N TRP A 119 -4.67 -8.59 11.45
CA TRP A 119 -3.21 -8.69 11.42
C TRP A 119 -2.71 -10.10 11.70
N ARG A 120 -3.32 -10.84 12.63
CA ARG A 120 -2.98 -12.26 12.85
C ARG A 120 -3.18 -13.09 11.58
N ARG A 121 -4.25 -12.85 10.82
CA ARG A 121 -4.52 -13.56 9.57
C ARG A 121 -3.56 -13.15 8.44
N VAL A 122 -3.24 -11.86 8.34
CA VAL A 122 -2.29 -11.35 7.33
C VAL A 122 -0.85 -11.79 7.64
N ALA A 123 -0.44 -11.82 8.90
CA ALA A 123 0.89 -12.32 9.30
C ALA A 123 1.04 -13.84 9.07
N LEU A 124 -0.05 -14.60 9.23
CA LEU A 124 -0.08 -16.02 8.84
C LEU A 124 -0.01 -16.19 7.31
N PHE A 125 -0.64 -15.28 6.56
CA PHE A 125 -0.54 -15.27 5.10
C PHE A 125 0.90 -14.97 4.66
N SER A 126 1.57 -13.95 5.22
CA SER A 126 2.92 -13.55 4.79
C SER A 126 3.97 -14.65 5.01
N LYS A 127 3.86 -15.47 6.06
CA LYS A 127 4.77 -16.62 6.28
C LYS A 127 4.67 -17.69 5.19
N THR A 128 3.55 -17.78 4.49
CA THR A 128 3.32 -18.82 3.47
C THR A 128 3.91 -18.42 2.11
N TYR A 129 4.23 -17.13 1.89
CA TYR A 129 4.73 -16.61 0.60
C TYR A 129 6.16 -16.06 0.65
N LEU A 130 6.87 -16.19 1.77
CA LEU A 130 8.30 -15.91 1.79
C LEU A 130 9.01 -17.01 0.99
N LEU A 131 9.40 -16.66 -0.24
CA LEU A 131 10.21 -17.53 -1.08
C LEU A 131 11.51 -17.86 -0.34
N PRO A 132 11.90 -19.15 -0.25
CA PRO A 132 13.16 -19.51 0.35
C PRO A 132 14.30 -18.88 -0.43
N ARG A 133 15.32 -18.35 0.25
CA ARG A 133 16.53 -17.76 -0.34
C ARG A 133 17.75 -18.67 -0.22
N THR A 134 17.71 -19.64 0.68
CA THR A 134 18.86 -20.47 1.07
C THR A 134 18.42 -21.92 1.31
N ASP A 135 19.38 -22.86 1.19
CA ASP A 135 19.12 -24.32 1.28
C ASP A 135 18.51 -24.74 2.64
N ASP A 136 18.85 -24.05 3.73
CA ASP A 136 18.32 -24.32 5.08
C ASP A 136 16.80 -24.07 5.20
N GLN A 137 16.23 -23.32 4.24
CA GLN A 137 14.80 -23.03 4.18
C GLN A 137 14.01 -24.08 3.40
N CYS A 138 14.69 -25.05 2.78
CA CYS A 138 14.07 -26.19 2.10
C CYS A 138 13.96 -27.38 3.06
N GLN A 139 12.75 -27.88 3.28
CA GLN A 139 12.50 -29.02 4.17
C GLN A 139 11.90 -30.21 3.43
N PHE A 140 12.21 -31.42 3.88
CA PHE A 140 11.61 -32.63 3.33
C PHE A 140 10.14 -32.78 3.76
N ALA A 141 9.25 -32.86 2.78
CA ALA A 141 7.81 -32.88 2.97
C ALA A 141 7.35 -34.35 3.10
N TRP A 142 7.43 -34.90 4.32
CA TRP A 142 7.16 -36.32 4.56
C TRP A 142 5.76 -36.75 4.09
N LYS A 143 4.72 -36.01 4.47
CA LYS A 143 3.32 -36.37 4.16
C LYS A 143 3.07 -36.46 2.65
N GLU A 144 3.58 -35.47 1.93
CA GLU A 144 3.48 -35.34 0.47
C GLU A 144 4.32 -36.42 -0.22
N SER A 145 5.48 -36.75 0.35
CA SER A 145 6.35 -37.80 -0.18
C SER A 145 5.73 -39.19 -0.06
N TRP A 146 5.12 -39.49 1.08
CA TRP A 146 4.38 -40.74 1.30
C TRP A 146 3.19 -40.87 0.34
N LYS A 147 2.43 -39.77 0.16
CA LYS A 147 1.26 -39.76 -0.73
C LYS A 147 1.64 -39.94 -2.20
N SER A 148 2.71 -39.29 -2.66
CA SER A 148 3.16 -39.33 -4.07
C SER A 148 4.11 -40.49 -4.39
N ARG A 149 4.56 -41.23 -3.37
CA ARG A 149 5.65 -42.23 -3.46
C ARG A 149 6.92 -41.67 -4.11
N ARG A 150 7.18 -40.36 -3.97
CA ARG A 150 8.36 -39.66 -4.50
C ARG A 150 8.92 -38.68 -3.47
N PRO A 151 10.24 -38.51 -3.36
CA PRO A 151 10.82 -37.53 -2.45
C PRO A 151 10.37 -36.12 -2.85
N THR A 152 9.67 -35.45 -1.94
CA THR A 152 9.09 -34.12 -2.16
C THR A 152 9.66 -33.14 -1.16
N CYS A 153 10.09 -31.96 -1.64
CA CYS A 153 10.58 -30.86 -0.79
C CYS A 153 9.54 -29.75 -0.70
N SER A 154 9.48 -29.06 0.44
CA SER A 154 8.63 -27.90 0.68
C SER A 154 9.46 -26.63 0.88
N PRO A 155 9.08 -25.50 0.25
CA PRO A 155 8.00 -25.36 -0.72
C PRO A 155 8.37 -25.91 -2.11
N HIS A 156 7.45 -26.66 -2.74
CA HIS A 156 7.67 -27.37 -4.02
C HIS A 156 8.05 -26.44 -5.19
N ALA A 157 7.57 -25.20 -5.17
CA ALA A 157 7.87 -24.21 -6.20
C ALA A 157 9.38 -23.91 -6.27
N SER A 158 10.01 -23.73 -5.11
CA SER A 158 11.37 -23.19 -5.00
C SER A 158 12.41 -24.21 -4.56
N CYS A 159 12.01 -25.37 -4.03
CA CYS A 159 12.93 -26.41 -3.59
C CYS A 159 12.82 -27.66 -4.46
N SER A 160 13.94 -28.36 -4.67
CA SER A 160 13.98 -29.67 -5.33
C SER A 160 14.88 -30.66 -4.58
N PHE A 161 14.60 -31.94 -4.78
CA PHE A 161 15.40 -33.03 -4.22
C PHE A 161 16.65 -33.25 -5.07
N GLN A 162 17.81 -32.90 -4.53
CA GLN A 162 19.13 -32.92 -5.17
C GLN A 162 20.16 -33.59 -4.25
N PRO A 163 20.22 -34.94 -4.23
CA PRO A 163 21.14 -35.66 -3.37
C PRO A 163 22.59 -35.41 -3.80
N LYS A 164 23.46 -35.07 -2.85
CA LYS A 164 24.91 -35.02 -3.04
C LYS A 164 25.61 -36.08 -2.20
N PHE A 165 26.82 -36.44 -2.61
CA PHE A 165 27.68 -37.30 -1.82
C PHE A 165 27.95 -36.65 -0.45
N GLY A 166 27.64 -37.37 0.63
CA GLY A 166 27.72 -36.87 2.02
C GLY A 166 26.39 -36.45 2.65
N ASP A 167 25.28 -36.48 1.91
CA ASP A 167 23.95 -36.24 2.49
C ASP A 167 23.50 -37.44 3.34
N LEU A 168 23.84 -37.41 4.63
CA LEU A 168 23.53 -38.48 5.60
C LEU A 168 22.03 -38.63 5.92
N THR A 169 21.20 -37.68 5.51
CA THR A 169 19.75 -37.70 5.77
C THR A 169 18.99 -37.19 4.56
N VAL A 170 17.77 -37.70 4.36
CA VAL A 170 16.88 -37.29 3.26
C VAL A 170 16.54 -35.79 3.34
N GLY A 171 16.51 -35.22 4.55
CA GLY A 171 16.33 -33.77 4.75
C GLY A 171 17.42 -32.91 4.13
N ARG A 172 18.68 -33.37 4.16
CA ARG A 172 19.82 -32.63 3.59
C ARG A 172 19.88 -32.64 2.06
N ALA A 173 19.14 -33.55 1.43
CA ALA A 173 19.04 -33.61 -0.02
C ALA A 173 18.03 -32.60 -0.60
N CYS A 174 17.21 -31.93 0.22
CA CYS A 174 16.35 -30.84 -0.25
C CYS A 174 17.15 -29.54 -0.38
N ARG A 175 17.20 -28.98 -1.59
CA ARG A 175 17.97 -27.77 -1.91
C ARG A 175 17.12 -26.75 -2.65
N TYR A 176 17.54 -25.50 -2.58
CA TYR A 176 16.92 -24.43 -3.34
C TYR A 176 17.19 -24.62 -4.85
N LYS A 177 16.17 -24.42 -5.67
CA LYS A 177 16.30 -24.35 -7.12
C LYS A 177 16.95 -23.01 -7.44
N TYR A 178 18.26 -23.00 -7.67
CA TYR A 178 18.86 -21.87 -8.37
C TYR A 178 18.12 -21.71 -9.69
N LYS A 179 17.53 -20.53 -9.90
CA LYS A 179 17.04 -20.15 -11.21
C LYS A 179 18.30 -20.08 -12.06
N GLU A 180 18.62 -21.15 -12.77
CA GLU A 180 19.60 -21.08 -13.83
C GLU A 180 19.08 -19.98 -14.75
N GLU A 181 19.69 -18.81 -14.66
CA GLU A 181 19.51 -17.76 -15.65
C GLU A 181 19.77 -18.43 -16.97
N SER A 182 18.69 -18.62 -17.72
CA SER A 182 18.65 -19.27 -19.01
C SER A 182 19.80 -18.71 -19.83
N LYS A 183 20.91 -19.43 -19.89
CA LYS A 183 21.89 -19.24 -20.95
C LYS A 183 21.14 -19.63 -22.20
N SER A 184 20.49 -18.64 -22.80
CA SER A 184 20.03 -18.69 -24.17
C SER A 184 21.30 -18.91 -24.98
N THR A 185 21.60 -20.18 -25.26
CA THR A 185 22.54 -20.56 -26.29
C THR A 185 21.96 -20.03 -27.58
N TRP A 186 22.39 -18.82 -27.96
CA TRP A 186 22.28 -18.34 -29.33
C TRP A 186 23.21 -19.22 -30.14
N SER A 187 22.63 -20.21 -30.80
CA SER A 187 23.25 -20.95 -31.91
C SER A 187 22.92 -20.26 -33.22
#